data_AF-A0A2N1VAK1-F1
#
_entry.id   AF-A0A2N1VAK1-F1
#
_cell.length_a   1.000
_cell.length_b   1.000
_cell.length_c   1.000
_cell.angle_alpha   90.00
_cell.angle_beta   90.00
_cell.angle_gamma   90.00
#
_symmetry.space_group_name_H-M   'P 1'
#
loop_
_entity.id
_entity.type
_entity.pdbx_description
1 polymer ?
#
loop_
_entity_poly.entity_id
_entity_poly.type
_entity_poly.pdbx_seq_one_letter_code
_entity_poly.pdbx_strand_id
1 'polypeptide(L)'
;MRNISLIVFLLTSVNCVILAQDTTPPLTPQNFRSISYELHIDLTWQQNQEPDLAGYKIYKWNGSAFQFLATVKKYRSFFWEWTGSTSVNNRYKISSFDLSNNESPLSAEVSALTRQMSDEEFLDMTQRATFRYFWDWADPNSGIARERWQPNESDITNTIGGGGFGVMAILVGIERGFITREQGAARMLKITDFLTTTIEKFHGVFPHWFNGTTGKVVKFGIQDGGDIVETSFMIQGLLAARQYFNQTNSIEDQVRNKIKLIWEGVDWDFYRNGSTGLYWNWSPTMNFNFFIHNPAISIIFRQHQIHVR
;
A
#
# COMPACT_ATOMS: atom_id res chain seq x y z
N MET A 1 58.08 -59.63 -3.85
CA MET A 1 56.61 -59.63 -3.77
C MET A 1 56.14 -58.18 -3.90
N ARG A 2 55.36 -57.86 -4.94
CA ARG A 2 55.03 -56.48 -5.38
C ARG A 2 53.87 -55.91 -4.56
N ASN A 3 54.07 -54.72 -3.99
CA ASN A 3 53.00 -53.91 -3.38
C ASN A 3 52.19 -53.22 -4.47
N ILE A 4 50.88 -53.46 -4.50
CA ILE A 4 49.92 -52.78 -5.38
C ILE A 4 49.16 -51.76 -4.53
N SER A 5 49.43 -50.47 -4.74
CA SER A 5 48.62 -49.38 -4.18
C SER A 5 47.33 -49.25 -4.99
N LEU A 6 46.19 -49.43 -4.32
CA LEU A 6 44.86 -49.20 -4.88
C LEU A 6 44.55 -47.69 -4.81
N ILE A 7 44.49 -47.03 -5.97
CA ILE A 7 43.99 -45.65 -6.09
C ILE A 7 42.48 -45.71 -6.21
N VAL A 8 41.77 -45.18 -5.22
CA VAL A 8 40.31 -45.03 -5.23
C VAL A 8 39.97 -43.71 -5.93
N PHE A 9 39.37 -43.80 -7.12
CA PHE A 9 38.77 -42.65 -7.80
C PHE A 9 37.41 -42.36 -7.16
N LEU A 10 37.30 -41.23 -6.46
CA LEU A 10 36.05 -40.73 -5.93
C LEU A 10 35.29 -40.02 -7.08
N LEU A 11 34.35 -40.73 -7.70
CA LEU A 11 33.38 -40.14 -8.63
C LEU A 11 32.31 -39.41 -7.81
N THR A 12 32.42 -38.08 -7.72
CA THR A 12 31.33 -37.25 -7.22
C THR A 12 30.27 -37.11 -8.30
N SER A 13 29.17 -37.84 -8.17
CA SER A 13 27.98 -37.61 -8.99
C SER A 13 27.37 -36.26 -8.60
N VAL A 14 27.39 -35.32 -9.53
CA VAL A 14 26.58 -34.10 -9.43
C VAL A 14 25.13 -34.54 -9.64
N ASN A 15 24.39 -34.74 -8.55
CA ASN A 15 22.94 -34.89 -8.62
C ASN A 15 22.36 -33.52 -9.03
N CYS A 16 22.18 -33.34 -10.34
CA CYS A 16 21.33 -32.29 -10.86
C CYS A 16 19.90 -32.64 -10.47
N VAL A 17 19.38 -32.03 -9.41
CA VAL A 17 17.96 -32.10 -9.07
C VAL A 17 17.23 -31.27 -10.13
N ILE A 18 16.71 -31.93 -11.16
CA ILE A 18 15.71 -31.33 -12.05
C ILE A 18 14.47 -31.12 -11.18
N LEU A 19 14.24 -29.89 -10.73
CA LEU A 19 12.95 -29.54 -10.15
C LEU A 19 11.90 -29.73 -11.25
N ALA A 20 10.86 -30.52 -10.96
CA ALA A 20 9.77 -30.74 -11.89
C ALA A 20 9.17 -29.40 -12.30
N GLN A 21 8.92 -29.21 -13.60
CA GLN A 21 8.23 -28.02 -14.08
C GLN A 21 6.83 -27.99 -13.48
N ASP A 22 6.48 -26.86 -12.87
CA ASP A 22 5.16 -26.64 -12.31
C ASP A 22 4.12 -26.52 -13.45
N THR A 23 3.05 -27.31 -13.32
CA THR A 23 1.95 -27.41 -14.29
C THR A 23 0.59 -27.09 -13.67
N THR A 24 0.55 -26.66 -12.40
CA THR A 24 -0.71 -26.44 -11.68
C THR A 24 -1.12 -24.98 -11.80
N PRO A 25 -2.20 -24.64 -12.52
CA PRO A 25 -2.63 -23.26 -12.62
C PRO A 25 -3.18 -22.74 -11.29
N PRO A 26 -3.10 -21.42 -11.05
CA PRO A 26 -3.78 -20.77 -9.93
C PRO A 26 -5.31 -20.89 -10.07
N LEU A 27 -6.02 -20.62 -8.97
CA LEU A 27 -7.47 -20.59 -8.94
C LEU A 27 -8.02 -19.45 -9.78
N THR A 28 -9.10 -19.71 -10.50
CA THR A 28 -9.85 -18.66 -11.21
C THR A 28 -10.27 -17.55 -10.22
N PRO A 29 -10.03 -16.26 -10.54
CA PRO A 29 -10.37 -15.16 -9.66
C PRO A 29 -11.84 -15.14 -9.26
N GLN A 30 -12.09 -14.94 -7.97
CA GLN A 30 -13.44 -14.92 -7.39
C GLN A 30 -13.97 -13.49 -7.31
N ASN A 31 -15.29 -13.35 -7.18
CA ASN A 31 -15.97 -12.04 -7.03
C ASN A 31 -15.62 -11.03 -8.14
N PHE A 32 -15.41 -11.52 -9.37
CA PHE A 32 -15.18 -10.65 -10.53
C PHE A 32 -16.46 -9.87 -10.83
N ARG A 33 -16.36 -8.54 -10.84
CA ARG A 33 -17.47 -7.60 -11.01
C ARG A 33 -17.04 -6.37 -11.78
N SER A 34 -18.00 -5.77 -12.47
CA SER A 34 -17.85 -4.47 -13.12
C SER A 34 -18.52 -3.37 -12.31
N ILE A 35 -17.98 -2.16 -12.39
CA ILE A 35 -18.61 -0.92 -11.95
C ILE A 35 -18.56 0.01 -13.15
N SER A 36 -19.72 0.44 -13.63
CA SER A 36 -19.81 1.31 -14.80
C SER A 36 -20.05 2.75 -14.34
N TYR A 37 -19.21 3.66 -14.81
CA TYR A 37 -19.40 5.10 -14.62
C TYR A 37 -19.83 5.73 -15.94
N GLU A 38 -19.70 7.05 -16.03
CA GLU A 38 -20.09 7.79 -17.23
C GLU A 38 -19.20 7.53 -18.44
N LEU A 39 -17.88 7.58 -18.24
CA LEU A 39 -16.90 7.56 -19.33
C LEU A 39 -15.85 6.46 -19.18
N HIS A 40 -15.99 5.60 -18.17
CA HIS A 40 -15.09 4.48 -17.94
C HIS A 40 -15.78 3.35 -17.18
N ILE A 41 -15.12 2.18 -17.20
CA ILE A 41 -15.54 0.97 -16.51
C ILE A 41 -14.40 0.53 -15.61
N ASP A 42 -14.73 0.23 -14.36
CA ASP A 42 -13.83 -0.48 -13.47
C ASP A 42 -14.19 -1.97 -13.43
N LEU A 43 -13.18 -2.81 -13.40
CA LEU A 43 -13.27 -4.23 -13.15
C LEU A 43 -12.54 -4.53 -11.85
N THR A 44 -13.17 -5.28 -10.96
CA THR A 44 -12.60 -5.63 -9.65
C THR A 44 -12.83 -7.09 -9.34
N TRP A 45 -11.96 -7.69 -8.55
CA TRP A 45 -12.04 -9.10 -8.14
C TRP A 45 -11.45 -9.29 -6.74
N GLN A 46 -11.66 -10.46 -6.14
CA GLN A 46 -10.95 -10.85 -4.93
C GLN A 46 -9.54 -11.30 -5.29
N GLN A 47 -8.54 -10.79 -4.57
CA GLN A 47 -7.14 -11.14 -4.79
C GLN A 47 -6.86 -12.61 -4.41
N ASN A 48 -6.27 -13.35 -5.35
CA ASN A 48 -5.71 -14.68 -5.16
C ASN A 48 -4.54 -14.66 -4.14
N GLN A 49 -4.30 -15.77 -3.46
CA GLN A 49 -3.35 -15.88 -2.34
C GLN A 49 -2.22 -16.89 -2.58
N GLU A 50 -2.18 -17.49 -3.77
CA GLU A 50 -1.19 -18.48 -4.18
C GLU A 50 0.22 -17.86 -4.17
N PRO A 51 1.22 -18.52 -3.53
CA PRO A 51 2.57 -17.96 -3.40
C PRO A 51 3.27 -17.62 -4.73
N ASP A 52 3.01 -18.43 -5.75
CA ASP A 52 3.56 -18.38 -7.11
C ASP A 52 2.69 -17.60 -8.09
N LEU A 53 1.59 -16.99 -7.65
CA LEU A 53 0.78 -16.10 -8.48
C LEU A 53 1.67 -15.01 -9.10
N ALA A 54 1.56 -14.80 -10.42
CA ALA A 54 2.24 -13.73 -11.13
C ALA A 54 1.31 -12.55 -11.44
N GLY A 55 0.03 -12.82 -11.73
CA GLY A 55 -0.95 -11.78 -11.98
C GLY A 55 -2.24 -12.29 -12.59
N TYR A 56 -2.90 -11.41 -13.33
CA TYR A 56 -4.20 -11.63 -13.95
C TYR A 56 -4.20 -11.20 -15.41
N LYS A 57 -5.02 -11.85 -16.23
CA LYS A 57 -5.29 -11.44 -17.61
C LYS A 57 -6.76 -11.05 -17.73
N ILE A 58 -7.00 -9.87 -18.29
CA ILE A 58 -8.34 -9.36 -18.58
C ILE A 58 -8.66 -9.66 -20.04
N TYR A 59 -9.87 -10.14 -20.28
CA TYR A 59 -10.39 -10.44 -21.61
C TYR A 59 -11.65 -9.64 -21.88
N LYS A 60 -11.80 -9.14 -23.12
CA LYS A 60 -12.95 -8.37 -23.58
C LYS A 60 -13.63 -9.04 -24.76
N TRP A 61 -14.96 -9.05 -24.77
CA TRP A 61 -15.75 -9.56 -25.88
C TRP A 61 -15.63 -8.63 -27.10
N ASN A 62 -15.35 -9.19 -28.28
CA ASN A 62 -15.21 -8.43 -29.53
C ASN A 62 -16.37 -8.58 -30.53
N GLY A 63 -17.41 -9.36 -30.18
CA GLY A 63 -18.50 -9.72 -31.09
C GLY A 63 -18.64 -11.23 -31.30
N SER A 64 -17.53 -11.98 -31.24
CA SER A 64 -17.50 -13.44 -31.48
C SER A 64 -16.78 -14.24 -30.39
N ALA A 65 -15.76 -13.65 -29.75
CA ALA A 65 -14.97 -14.31 -28.72
C ALA A 65 -14.43 -13.31 -27.70
N PHE A 66 -13.98 -13.84 -26.55
CA PHE A 66 -13.20 -13.08 -25.57
C PHE A 66 -11.75 -13.00 -26.04
N GLN A 67 -11.25 -11.78 -26.22
CA GLN A 67 -9.89 -11.49 -26.64
C GLN A 67 -9.09 -10.89 -25.48
N PHE A 68 -7.79 -11.19 -25.42
CA PHE A 68 -6.91 -10.60 -24.43
C PHE A 68 -6.90 -9.07 -24.56
N LEU A 69 -7.10 -8.39 -23.42
CA LEU A 69 -7.10 -6.93 -23.33
C LEU A 69 -5.87 -6.40 -22.60
N ALA A 70 -5.59 -6.95 -21.41
CA ALA A 70 -4.55 -6.41 -20.53
C ALA A 70 -4.05 -7.45 -19.52
N THR A 71 -2.84 -7.22 -19.01
CA THR A 71 -2.25 -7.94 -17.88
C THR A 71 -2.22 -7.03 -16.66
N VAL A 72 -2.59 -7.57 -15.49
CA VAL A 72 -2.56 -6.89 -14.20
C VAL A 72 -1.65 -7.65 -13.24
N LYS A 73 -0.79 -6.96 -12.51
CA LYS A 73 0.15 -7.58 -11.57
C LYS A 73 -0.56 -8.10 -10.32
N LYS A 74 0.01 -9.15 -9.68
CA LYS A 74 -0.61 -9.88 -8.56
C LYS A 74 -1.06 -9.06 -7.36
N TYR A 75 -0.42 -7.91 -7.11
CA TYR A 75 -0.70 -7.02 -5.98
C TYR A 75 -1.84 -6.04 -6.25
N ARG A 76 -2.43 -6.04 -7.44
CA ARG A 76 -3.62 -5.26 -7.79
C ARG A 76 -4.81 -6.20 -7.97
N SER A 77 -5.97 -5.73 -7.53
CA SER A 77 -7.25 -6.44 -7.67
C SER A 77 -8.28 -5.62 -8.46
N PHE A 78 -7.79 -4.68 -9.27
CA PHE A 78 -8.60 -3.80 -10.10
C PHE A 78 -7.94 -3.54 -11.47
N PHE A 79 -8.79 -3.24 -12.45
CA PHE A 79 -8.44 -2.71 -13.76
C PHE A 79 -9.48 -1.66 -14.16
N TRP A 80 -9.11 -0.67 -14.96
CA TRP A 80 -10.05 0.32 -15.46
C TRP A 80 -9.86 0.52 -16.97
N GLU A 81 -10.95 0.77 -17.67
CA GLU A 81 -10.97 1.05 -19.11
C GLU A 81 -11.72 2.36 -19.38
N TRP A 82 -11.04 3.32 -20.02
CA TRP A 82 -11.70 4.51 -20.56
C TRP A 82 -12.53 4.15 -21.78
N THR A 83 -13.82 4.45 -21.75
CA THR A 83 -14.73 4.25 -22.90
C THR A 83 -15.01 5.57 -23.63
N GLY A 84 -14.82 6.71 -22.97
CA GLY A 84 -14.98 8.06 -23.54
C GLY A 84 -16.41 8.44 -23.92
N SER A 85 -17.40 7.59 -23.64
CA SER A 85 -18.80 7.83 -23.96
C SER A 85 -19.74 7.03 -23.07
N THR A 86 -20.96 7.55 -22.93
CA THR A 86 -22.08 6.84 -22.27
C THR A 86 -22.70 5.80 -23.20
N SER A 87 -23.47 4.87 -22.64
CA SER A 87 -24.17 3.78 -23.35
C SER A 87 -23.24 2.77 -24.04
N VAL A 88 -21.98 2.68 -23.61
CA VAL A 88 -21.03 1.67 -24.08
C VAL A 88 -21.27 0.38 -23.31
N ASN A 89 -21.70 -0.67 -24.01
CA ASN A 89 -21.91 -2.00 -23.45
C ASN A 89 -20.70 -2.91 -23.76
N ASN A 90 -19.94 -3.28 -22.73
CA ASN A 90 -18.81 -4.18 -22.83
C ASN A 90 -19.02 -5.42 -21.97
N ARG A 91 -18.34 -6.51 -22.34
CA ARG A 91 -18.36 -7.76 -21.59
C ARG A 91 -16.96 -8.26 -21.35
N TYR A 92 -16.69 -8.73 -20.15
CA TYR A 92 -15.36 -9.11 -19.70
C TYR A 92 -15.31 -10.47 -19.03
N LYS A 93 -14.13 -11.08 -19.07
CA LYS A 93 -13.73 -12.22 -18.27
C LYS A 93 -12.32 -12.00 -17.73
N ILE A 94 -11.97 -12.71 -16.67
CA ILE A 94 -10.63 -12.67 -16.07
C ILE A 94 -10.09 -14.08 -15.85
N SER A 95 -8.78 -14.24 -15.93
CA SER A 95 -8.03 -15.39 -15.42
C SER A 95 -6.86 -14.93 -14.56
N SER A 96 -6.33 -15.84 -13.76
CA SER A 96 -5.06 -15.70 -13.04
C SER A 96 -3.98 -16.54 -13.74
N PHE A 97 -2.72 -16.13 -13.58
CA PHE A 97 -1.57 -16.91 -14.06
C PHE A 97 -0.42 -16.85 -13.06
N ASP A 98 0.37 -17.92 -13.01
CA ASP A 98 1.52 -18.08 -12.12
C ASP A 98 2.86 -17.68 -12.80
N LEU A 99 3.96 -17.80 -12.05
CA LEU A 99 5.32 -17.53 -12.53
C LEU A 99 5.81 -18.54 -13.59
N SER A 100 5.17 -19.70 -13.69
CA SER A 100 5.41 -20.75 -14.68
C SER A 100 4.57 -20.57 -15.96
N ASN A 101 3.72 -19.53 -15.99
CA ASN A 101 2.70 -19.24 -17.01
C ASN A 101 1.58 -20.26 -17.14
N ASN A 102 1.30 -21.08 -16.12
CA ASN A 102 0.03 -21.81 -16.09
C ASN A 102 -1.09 -20.82 -15.83
N GLU A 103 -2.18 -20.93 -16.59
CA GLU A 103 -3.30 -20.01 -16.54
C GLU A 103 -4.57 -20.72 -16.10
N SER A 104 -5.32 -20.08 -15.19
CA SER A 104 -6.61 -20.58 -14.74
C SER A 104 -7.63 -20.61 -15.89
N PRO A 105 -8.71 -21.38 -15.77
CA PRO A 105 -9.90 -21.15 -16.57
C PRO A 105 -10.40 -19.69 -16.45
N LEU A 106 -11.07 -19.21 -17.49
CA LEU A 106 -11.71 -17.89 -17.47
C LEU A 106 -12.87 -17.86 -16.46
N SER A 107 -13.06 -16.71 -15.82
CA SER A 107 -14.19 -16.43 -14.94
C SER A 107 -15.54 -16.50 -15.66
N ALA A 108 -16.61 -16.43 -14.86
CA ALA A 108 -17.91 -16.01 -15.37
C ALA A 108 -17.80 -14.64 -16.06
N GLU A 109 -18.65 -14.43 -17.06
CA GLU A 109 -18.76 -13.16 -17.77
C GLU A 109 -19.36 -12.08 -16.86
N VAL A 110 -18.82 -10.87 -16.95
CA VAL A 110 -19.44 -9.65 -16.39
C VAL A 110 -19.74 -8.69 -17.52
N SER A 111 -20.93 -8.09 -17.49
CA SER A 111 -21.33 -7.03 -18.42
C SER A 111 -21.17 -5.67 -17.74
N ALA A 112 -20.87 -4.63 -18.52
CA ALA A 112 -20.70 -3.27 -18.05
C ALA A 112 -21.33 -2.31 -19.06
N LEU A 113 -22.16 -1.38 -18.58
CA LEU A 113 -22.86 -0.40 -19.40
C LEU A 113 -22.62 0.99 -18.83
N THR A 114 -21.86 1.81 -19.55
CA THR A 114 -21.67 3.21 -19.12
C THR A 114 -22.96 4.00 -19.24
N ARG A 115 -23.15 4.98 -18.36
CA ARG A 115 -24.36 5.82 -18.32
C ARG A 115 -24.08 7.15 -17.65
N GLN A 116 -24.92 8.14 -17.89
CA GLN A 116 -24.82 9.40 -17.14
C GLN A 116 -24.91 9.15 -15.62
N MET A 117 -24.07 9.89 -14.90
CA MET A 117 -24.01 9.86 -13.44
C MET A 117 -24.71 11.09 -12.85
N SER A 118 -25.29 10.90 -11.68
CA SER A 118 -25.63 12.02 -10.80
C SER A 118 -24.38 12.59 -10.10
N ASP A 119 -24.49 13.77 -9.51
CA ASP A 119 -23.40 14.39 -8.74
C ASP A 119 -22.93 13.53 -7.56
N GLU A 120 -23.85 12.81 -6.88
CA GLU A 120 -23.47 11.91 -5.79
C GLU A 120 -22.68 10.70 -6.31
N GLU A 121 -23.06 10.14 -7.46
CA GLU A 121 -22.31 9.06 -8.11
C GLU A 121 -20.94 9.54 -8.60
N PHE A 122 -20.86 10.78 -9.10
CA PHE A 122 -19.60 11.42 -9.46
C PHE A 122 -18.69 11.64 -8.24
N LEU A 123 -19.27 12.03 -7.10
CA LEU A 123 -18.54 12.16 -5.84
C LEU A 123 -18.03 10.80 -5.35
N ASP A 124 -18.88 9.77 -5.32
CA ASP A 124 -18.50 8.40 -4.94
C ASP A 124 -17.41 7.85 -5.88
N MET A 125 -17.53 8.07 -7.19
CA MET A 125 -16.50 7.71 -8.18
C MET A 125 -15.18 8.41 -7.86
N THR A 126 -15.22 9.73 -7.65
CA THR A 126 -14.03 10.53 -7.36
C THR A 126 -13.36 10.05 -6.08
N GLN A 127 -14.14 9.86 -5.01
CA GLN A 127 -13.64 9.34 -3.73
C GLN A 127 -13.02 7.95 -3.90
N ARG A 128 -13.68 7.04 -4.62
CA ARG A 128 -13.17 5.69 -4.87
C ARG A 128 -11.88 5.73 -5.68
N ALA A 129 -11.84 6.50 -6.75
CA ALA A 129 -10.66 6.63 -7.60
C ALA A 129 -9.46 7.18 -6.82
N THR A 130 -9.65 8.20 -5.99
CA THR A 130 -8.60 8.74 -5.11
C THR A 130 -8.20 7.74 -4.03
N PHE A 131 -9.16 7.03 -3.43
CA PHE A 131 -8.90 6.00 -2.42
C PHE A 131 -7.98 4.90 -2.93
N ARG A 132 -8.05 4.52 -4.22
CA ARG A 132 -7.14 3.52 -4.82
C ARG A 132 -5.67 3.87 -4.65
N TYR A 133 -5.33 5.15 -4.61
CA TYR A 133 -3.95 5.58 -4.35
C TYR A 133 -3.43 5.06 -3.00
N PHE A 134 -4.28 5.06 -1.98
CA PHE A 134 -3.95 4.63 -0.63
C PHE A 134 -4.25 3.15 -0.37
N TRP A 135 -4.98 2.50 -1.28
CA TRP A 135 -5.36 1.10 -1.13
C TRP A 135 -4.59 0.16 -2.05
N ASP A 136 -4.82 0.29 -3.36
CA ASP A 136 -4.21 -0.55 -4.40
C ASP A 136 -2.78 -0.13 -4.73
N TRP A 137 -2.47 1.16 -4.57
CA TRP A 137 -1.14 1.72 -4.82
C TRP A 137 -0.30 1.95 -3.56
N ALA A 138 -0.83 1.59 -2.39
CA ALA A 138 -0.03 1.56 -1.17
C ALA A 138 1.16 0.62 -1.33
N ASP A 139 2.23 0.92 -0.61
CA ASP A 139 3.40 0.05 -0.58
C ASP A 139 3.02 -1.34 -0.05
N PRO A 140 3.37 -2.42 -0.78
CA PRO A 140 2.94 -3.76 -0.41
C PRO A 140 3.64 -4.30 0.84
N ASN A 141 4.67 -3.65 1.38
CA ASN A 141 5.33 -4.06 2.62
C ASN A 141 4.80 -3.26 3.81
N SER A 142 4.79 -1.93 3.71
CA SER A 142 4.36 -1.07 4.82
C SER A 142 2.83 -0.89 4.88
N GLY A 143 2.14 -0.97 3.75
CA GLY A 143 0.75 -0.58 3.61
C GLY A 143 0.51 0.94 3.61
N ILE A 144 1.58 1.75 3.66
CA ILE A 144 1.56 3.21 3.74
C ILE A 144 1.61 3.81 2.31
N ALA A 145 1.15 5.04 2.19
CA ALA A 145 1.17 5.78 0.94
C ALA A 145 2.59 5.94 0.37
N ARG A 146 2.73 5.66 -0.93
CA ARG A 146 3.88 6.10 -1.70
C ARG A 146 3.84 7.61 -1.87
N GLU A 147 5.01 8.22 -1.93
CA GLU A 147 5.16 9.66 -2.15
C GLU A 147 4.58 10.09 -3.52
N ARG A 148 4.77 9.26 -4.55
CA ARG A 148 4.22 9.52 -5.88
C ARG A 148 3.87 8.24 -6.62
N TRP A 149 3.04 8.38 -7.64
CA TRP A 149 2.82 7.33 -8.62
C TRP A 149 3.86 7.44 -9.74
N GLN A 150 4.43 6.30 -10.16
CA GLN A 150 5.33 6.20 -11.30
C GLN A 150 4.95 5.01 -12.19
N PRO A 151 5.01 5.13 -13.54
CA PRO A 151 4.54 4.09 -14.46
C PRO A 151 5.22 2.72 -14.30
N ASN A 152 6.51 2.72 -13.95
CA ASN A 152 7.33 1.51 -13.81
C ASN A 152 7.36 0.97 -12.36
N GLU A 153 6.72 1.67 -11.43
CA GLU A 153 6.66 1.32 -10.00
C GLU A 153 8.03 1.13 -9.32
N SER A 154 9.10 1.67 -9.89
CA SER A 154 10.46 1.49 -9.35
C SER A 154 10.70 2.29 -8.07
N ASP A 155 9.88 3.31 -7.84
CA ASP A 155 9.96 4.16 -6.66
C ASP A 155 9.24 3.52 -5.47
N ILE A 156 10.05 3.09 -4.51
CA ILE A 156 9.61 2.51 -3.24
C ILE A 156 9.61 3.52 -2.10
N THR A 157 9.77 4.82 -2.41
CA THR A 157 9.72 5.89 -1.43
C THR A 157 8.29 6.11 -0.96
N ASN A 158 8.11 5.91 0.34
CA ASN A 158 6.88 6.15 1.06
C ASN A 158 6.99 7.51 1.78
N THR A 159 5.85 8.13 2.06
CA THR A 159 5.75 9.42 2.76
C THR A 159 4.88 9.30 4.01
N ILE A 160 5.31 9.91 5.11
CA ILE A 160 4.61 9.78 6.41
C ILE A 160 3.34 10.62 6.46
N GLY A 161 3.35 11.91 6.13
CA GLY A 161 2.13 12.71 6.22
C GLY A 161 1.10 12.33 5.15
N GLY A 162 1.54 12.05 3.92
CA GLY A 162 0.68 11.43 2.91
C GLY A 162 0.13 10.06 3.36
N GLY A 163 0.92 9.31 4.14
CA GLY A 163 0.48 8.11 4.84
C GLY A 163 -0.64 8.36 5.85
N GLY A 164 -0.55 9.43 6.63
CA GLY A 164 -1.60 9.88 7.55
C GLY A 164 -2.90 10.23 6.87
N PHE A 165 -2.84 10.93 5.73
CA PHE A 165 -4.00 11.18 4.89
C PHE A 165 -4.60 9.88 4.34
N GLY A 166 -3.74 8.94 3.93
CA GLY A 166 -4.14 7.61 3.50
C GLY A 166 -4.83 6.79 4.58
N VAL A 167 -4.38 6.88 5.83
CA VAL A 167 -5.05 6.27 6.98
C VAL A 167 -6.50 6.76 7.09
N MET A 168 -6.74 8.07 6.97
CA MET A 168 -8.11 8.61 6.98
C MET A 168 -8.92 8.19 5.75
N ALA A 169 -8.29 8.15 4.57
CA ALA A 169 -8.93 7.67 3.34
C ALA A 169 -9.37 6.20 3.46
N ILE A 170 -8.63 5.37 4.19
CA ILE A 170 -9.04 3.99 4.51
C ILE A 170 -10.33 3.96 5.33
N LEU A 171 -10.48 4.83 6.33
CA LEU A 171 -11.72 4.90 7.12
C LEU A 171 -12.90 5.30 6.24
N VAL A 172 -12.72 6.32 5.38
CA VAL A 172 -13.74 6.73 4.39
C VAL A 172 -14.07 5.59 3.44
N GLY A 173 -13.06 4.83 2.97
CA GLY A 173 -13.26 3.68 2.11
C GLY A 173 -14.08 2.56 2.75
N ILE A 174 -13.98 2.38 4.08
CA ILE A 174 -14.83 1.44 4.81
C ILE A 174 -16.27 1.97 4.87
N GLU A 175 -16.46 3.23 5.27
CA GLU A 175 -17.79 3.84 5.40
C GLU A 175 -18.55 3.93 4.06
N ARG A 176 -17.83 4.17 2.97
CA ARG A 176 -18.38 4.18 1.61
C ARG A 176 -18.50 2.77 0.99
N GLY A 177 -18.14 1.71 1.72
CA GLY A 177 -18.23 0.33 1.25
C GLY A 177 -17.31 0.00 0.06
N PHE A 178 -16.20 0.72 -0.09
CA PHE A 178 -15.18 0.42 -1.11
C PHE A 178 -14.39 -0.83 -0.71
N ILE A 179 -14.18 -1.00 0.59
CA ILE A 179 -13.59 -2.16 1.25
C ILE A 179 -14.42 -2.55 2.46
N THR A 180 -14.27 -3.77 2.95
CA THR A 180 -14.91 -4.17 4.20
C THR A 180 -14.14 -3.64 5.41
N ARG A 181 -14.80 -3.61 6.56
CA ARG A 181 -14.16 -3.20 7.82
C ARG A 181 -13.01 -4.14 8.20
N GLU A 182 -13.16 -5.44 7.96
CA GLU A 182 -12.15 -6.45 8.23
C GLU A 182 -10.91 -6.25 7.37
N GLN A 183 -11.10 -5.94 6.08
CA GLN A 183 -10.00 -5.57 5.18
C GLN A 183 -9.29 -4.31 5.69
N GLY A 184 -10.06 -3.29 6.06
CA GLY A 184 -9.54 -2.04 6.62
C GLY A 184 -8.75 -2.25 7.92
N ALA A 185 -9.27 -3.06 8.85
CA ALA A 185 -8.62 -3.38 10.12
C ALA A 185 -7.32 -4.17 9.91
N ALA A 186 -7.31 -5.14 8.99
CA ALA A 186 -6.12 -5.88 8.62
C ALA A 186 -5.04 -4.97 8.00
N ARG A 187 -5.44 -4.02 7.13
CA ARG A 187 -4.51 -3.02 6.59
C ARG A 187 -3.98 -2.09 7.68
N MET A 188 -4.84 -1.65 8.60
CA MET A 188 -4.44 -0.78 9.70
C MET A 188 -3.44 -1.49 10.62
N LEU A 189 -3.67 -2.78 10.92
CA LEU A 189 -2.75 -3.57 11.71
C LEU A 189 -1.37 -3.61 11.05
N LYS A 190 -1.30 -3.92 9.74
CA LYS A 190 -0.06 -3.90 8.97
C LYS A 190 0.67 -2.55 9.03
N ILE A 191 -0.05 -1.43 8.86
CA ILE A 191 0.53 -0.08 8.97
C ILE A 191 1.11 0.13 10.37
N THR A 192 0.33 -0.17 11.41
CA THR A 192 0.78 0.03 12.80
C THR A 192 1.90 -0.91 13.21
N ASP A 193 1.95 -2.13 12.66
CA ASP A 193 3.07 -3.05 12.81
C ASP A 193 4.33 -2.43 12.23
N PHE A 194 4.29 -1.99 10.97
CA PHE A 194 5.43 -1.37 10.32
C PHE A 194 5.95 -0.14 11.08
N LEU A 195 5.05 0.73 11.54
CA LEU A 195 5.41 1.93 12.31
C LEU A 195 5.97 1.62 13.71
N THR A 196 5.57 0.49 14.30
CA THR A 196 6.09 0.08 15.61
C THR A 196 7.42 -0.64 15.51
N THR A 197 7.59 -1.55 14.54
CA THR A 197 8.70 -2.51 14.52
C THR A 197 9.78 -2.25 13.48
N THR A 198 9.47 -1.57 12.38
CA THR A 198 10.33 -1.58 11.19
C THR A 198 10.87 -0.20 10.85
N ILE A 199 10.06 0.84 10.93
CA ILE A 199 10.47 2.19 10.55
C ILE A 199 11.50 2.78 11.53
N GLU A 200 12.49 3.48 10.99
CA GLU A 200 13.40 4.31 11.78
C GLU A 200 12.65 5.47 12.44
N LYS A 201 13.03 5.75 13.68
CA LYS A 201 12.45 6.81 14.51
C LYS A 201 13.56 7.66 15.10
N PHE A 202 13.29 8.95 15.22
CA PHE A 202 14.23 9.97 15.66
C PHE A 202 13.61 10.71 16.85
N HIS A 203 13.89 10.22 18.06
CA HIS A 203 13.17 10.64 19.28
C HIS A 203 11.66 10.41 19.14
N GLY A 204 11.28 9.23 18.64
CA GLY A 204 9.88 8.86 18.41
C GLY A 204 9.22 9.47 17.17
N VAL A 205 9.80 10.54 16.59
CA VAL A 205 9.32 11.19 15.37
C VAL A 205 9.78 10.40 14.13
N PHE A 206 8.90 10.29 13.14
CA PHE A 206 9.18 9.61 11.88
C PHE A 206 9.89 10.54 10.89
N PRO A 207 10.69 10.02 9.94
CA PRO A 207 11.19 10.84 8.84
C PRO A 207 10.07 11.26 7.89
N HIS A 208 10.32 12.25 7.04
CA HIS A 208 9.41 12.59 5.95
C HIS A 208 9.24 11.40 4.99
N TRP A 209 10.37 10.95 4.41
CA TRP A 209 10.42 9.85 3.46
C TRP A 209 11.15 8.64 4.05
N PHE A 210 10.66 7.47 3.70
CA PHE A 210 11.27 6.20 4.08
C PHE A 210 11.13 5.17 2.97
N ASN A 211 11.98 4.15 3.02
CA ASN A 211 11.91 2.99 2.16
C ASN A 211 10.86 2.02 2.70
N GLY A 212 9.80 1.75 1.93
CA GLY A 212 8.69 0.89 2.36
C GLY A 212 9.08 -0.55 2.71
N THR A 213 10.17 -1.06 2.15
CA THR A 213 10.68 -2.41 2.42
C THR A 213 11.52 -2.45 3.70
N THR A 214 12.43 -1.49 3.88
CA THR A 214 13.44 -1.56 4.96
C THR A 214 13.13 -0.69 6.17
N GLY A 215 12.19 0.25 6.05
CA GLY A 215 11.90 1.24 7.09
C GLY A 215 12.96 2.33 7.25
N LYS A 216 14.03 2.31 6.44
CA LYS A 216 15.14 3.27 6.51
C LYS A 216 14.74 4.62 5.93
N VAL A 217 15.26 5.70 6.52
CA VAL A 217 15.06 7.06 6.00
C VAL A 217 15.54 7.18 4.55
N VAL A 218 14.74 7.84 3.71
CA VAL A 218 15.14 8.30 2.38
C VAL A 218 15.29 9.80 2.48
N LYS A 219 16.46 10.33 2.07
CA LYS A 219 16.76 11.75 2.29
C LYS A 219 15.87 12.67 1.45
N PHE A 220 15.29 13.68 2.09
CA PHE A 220 14.63 14.80 1.43
C PHE A 220 15.60 15.98 1.38
N GLY A 221 16.34 16.11 0.27
CA GLY A 221 17.47 17.03 0.19
C GLY A 221 18.55 16.65 1.20
N ILE A 222 18.82 17.53 2.17
CA ILE A 222 19.77 17.27 3.28
C ILE A 222 19.12 16.60 4.50
N GLN A 223 17.79 16.48 4.54
CA GLN A 223 17.07 15.97 5.70
C GLN A 223 17.15 14.44 5.76
N ASP A 224 17.73 13.91 6.83
CA ASP A 224 17.98 12.49 7.07
C ASP A 224 17.51 12.02 8.46
N GLY A 225 16.60 12.77 9.07
CA GLY A 225 16.06 12.48 10.40
C GLY A 225 14.56 12.73 10.48
N GLY A 226 14.08 13.10 11.66
CA GLY A 226 12.66 13.23 11.93
C GLY A 226 12.07 14.51 11.37
N ASP A 227 10.84 14.39 10.87
CA ASP A 227 9.98 15.48 10.42
C ASP A 227 8.72 15.52 11.30
N ILE A 228 8.63 16.55 12.14
CA ILE A 228 7.55 16.66 13.12
C ILE A 228 6.20 17.00 12.48
N VAL A 229 6.20 17.71 11.35
CA VAL A 229 4.98 18.12 10.65
C VAL A 229 4.38 16.90 9.97
N GLU A 230 5.19 16.13 9.25
CA GLU A 230 4.75 14.87 8.64
C GLU A 230 4.28 13.87 9.70
N THR A 231 5.03 13.77 10.80
CA THR A 231 4.62 12.95 11.95
C THR A 231 3.28 13.40 12.53
N SER A 232 3.01 14.71 12.62
CA SER A 232 1.72 15.22 13.10
C SER A 232 0.56 14.81 12.20
N PHE A 233 0.73 14.81 10.88
CA PHE A 233 -0.29 14.34 9.93
C PHE A 233 -0.53 12.83 10.06
N MET A 234 0.52 12.02 10.24
CA MET A 234 0.37 10.60 10.52
C MET A 234 -0.39 10.36 11.82
N ILE A 235 0.02 11.02 12.91
CA ILE A 235 -0.63 10.91 14.21
C ILE A 235 -2.10 11.33 14.14
N GLN A 236 -2.43 12.39 13.40
CA GLN A 236 -3.82 12.80 13.18
C GLN A 236 -4.65 11.65 12.58
N GLY A 237 -4.15 11.02 11.51
CA GLY A 237 -4.81 9.88 10.88
C GLY A 237 -4.94 8.70 11.84
N LEU A 238 -3.86 8.35 12.56
CA LEU A 238 -3.86 7.23 13.50
C LEU A 238 -4.83 7.44 14.66
N LEU A 239 -4.91 8.65 15.23
CA LEU A 239 -5.86 8.93 16.31
C LEU A 239 -7.31 8.81 15.82
N ALA A 240 -7.62 9.25 14.59
CA ALA A 240 -8.92 9.00 13.98
C ALA A 240 -9.18 7.49 13.82
N ALA A 241 -8.20 6.73 13.31
CA ALA A 241 -8.31 5.28 13.15
C ALA A 241 -8.51 4.56 14.50
N ARG A 242 -7.81 4.99 15.56
CA ARG A 242 -7.98 4.43 16.91
C ARG A 242 -9.39 4.58 17.44
N GLN A 243 -10.03 5.71 17.16
CA GLN A 243 -11.43 5.94 17.56
C GLN A 243 -12.42 5.20 16.67
N TYR A 244 -12.10 5.07 15.39
CA TYR A 244 -12.93 4.37 14.41
C TYR A 244 -12.95 2.85 14.64
N PHE A 245 -11.78 2.25 14.86
CA PHE A 245 -11.62 0.83 15.19
C PHE A 245 -11.89 0.60 16.67
N ASN A 246 -13.17 0.60 17.06
CA ASN A 246 -13.65 0.53 18.44
C ASN A 246 -14.32 -0.81 18.84
N GLN A 247 -14.31 -1.82 17.96
CA GLN A 247 -14.94 -3.11 18.26
C GLN A 247 -14.06 -3.96 19.18
N THR A 248 -14.71 -4.85 19.94
CA THR A 248 -14.04 -5.83 20.81
C THR A 248 -13.67 -7.06 20.00
N ASN A 249 -12.51 -7.01 19.34
CA ASN A 249 -11.89 -8.14 18.66
C ASN A 249 -10.36 -7.99 18.64
N SER A 250 -9.66 -9.11 18.45
CA SER A 250 -8.20 -9.17 18.61
C SER A 250 -7.42 -8.28 17.63
N ILE A 251 -7.94 -8.02 16.42
CA ILE A 251 -7.28 -7.17 15.42
C ILE A 251 -7.42 -5.71 15.81
N GLU A 252 -8.64 -5.25 16.08
CA GLU A 252 -8.89 -3.85 16.46
C GLU A 252 -8.26 -3.51 17.83
N ASP A 253 -8.22 -4.46 18.77
CA ASP A 253 -7.47 -4.31 20.03
C ASP A 253 -5.98 -4.05 19.78
N GLN A 254 -5.35 -4.84 18.91
CA GLN A 254 -3.95 -4.65 18.55
C GLN A 254 -3.71 -3.30 17.86
N VAL A 255 -4.57 -2.93 16.92
CA VAL A 255 -4.53 -1.63 16.24
C VAL A 255 -4.57 -0.49 17.27
N ARG A 256 -5.56 -0.48 18.17
CA ARG A 256 -5.68 0.56 19.20
C ARG A 256 -4.47 0.63 20.12
N ASN A 257 -3.93 -0.51 20.53
CA ASN A 257 -2.77 -0.59 21.42
C ASN A 257 -1.49 -0.11 20.74
N LYS A 258 -1.27 -0.49 19.47
CA LYS A 258 -0.12 -0.02 18.69
C LYS A 258 -0.20 1.46 18.38
N ILE A 259 -1.38 1.98 18.05
CA ILE A 259 -1.56 3.42 17.88
C ILE A 259 -1.26 4.17 19.18
N LYS A 260 -1.72 3.67 20.33
CA LYS A 260 -1.37 4.25 21.63
C LYS A 260 0.16 4.29 21.84
N LEU A 261 0.83 3.16 21.59
CA LEU A 261 2.30 3.08 21.70
C LEU A 261 3.02 4.05 20.77
N ILE A 262 2.55 4.21 19.53
CA ILE A 262 3.10 5.17 18.57
C ILE A 262 2.90 6.59 19.07
N TRP A 263 1.67 6.97 19.42
CA TRP A 263 1.30 8.31 19.86
C TRP A 263 2.07 8.75 21.11
N GLU A 264 2.10 7.90 22.15
CA GLU A 264 2.80 8.19 23.40
C GLU A 264 4.32 8.14 23.24
N GLY A 265 4.81 7.47 22.20
CA GLY A 265 6.23 7.34 21.91
C GLY A 265 6.84 8.56 21.20
N VAL A 266 6.04 9.50 20.70
CA VAL A 266 6.55 10.71 20.04
C VAL A 266 7.03 11.73 21.07
N ASP A 267 8.33 12.03 21.08
CA ASP A 267 8.90 13.05 21.96
C ASP A 267 8.77 14.46 21.34
N TRP A 268 7.56 15.02 21.41
CA TRP A 268 7.30 16.38 20.91
C TRP A 268 8.15 17.44 21.63
N ASP A 269 8.46 17.20 22.90
CA ASP A 269 9.19 18.14 23.75
C ASP A 269 10.67 18.25 23.37
N PHE A 270 11.29 17.14 22.92
CA PHE A 270 12.63 17.14 22.35
C PHE A 270 12.75 18.11 21.17
N TYR A 271 11.76 18.13 20.28
CA TYR A 271 11.74 19.01 19.11
C TYR A 271 11.50 20.49 19.46
N ARG A 272 11.29 20.84 20.73
CA ARG A 272 11.34 22.25 21.15
C ARG A 272 12.76 22.79 21.24
N ASN A 273 13.76 21.91 21.42
CA ASN A 273 15.15 22.29 21.67
C ASN A 273 15.28 23.36 22.78
N GLY A 274 14.54 23.21 23.87
CA GLY A 274 14.49 24.17 24.98
C GLY A 274 13.78 25.50 24.71
N SER A 275 13.18 25.66 23.53
CA SER A 275 12.43 26.88 23.14
C SER A 275 10.93 26.76 23.44
N THR A 276 10.18 27.84 23.19
CA THR A 276 8.71 27.87 23.29
C THR A 276 8.00 27.45 21.99
N GLY A 277 8.76 27.20 20.91
CA GLY A 277 8.25 26.74 19.63
C GLY A 277 8.73 25.32 19.33
N LEU A 278 8.27 24.78 18.20
CA LEU A 278 8.73 23.48 17.68
C LEU A 278 9.62 23.72 16.45
N TYR A 279 10.73 22.99 16.40
CA TYR A 279 11.54 22.86 15.21
C TYR A 279 10.93 21.82 14.28
N TRP A 280 10.91 22.10 12.98
CA TRP A 280 10.35 21.19 11.99
C TRP A 280 11.14 19.87 11.95
N ASN A 281 12.47 19.97 11.86
CA ASN A 281 13.33 18.82 11.64
C ASN A 281 14.39 18.65 12.73
N TRP A 282 14.80 17.41 12.92
CA TRP A 282 16.01 17.04 13.65
C TRP A 282 16.75 15.95 12.88
N SER A 283 18.08 16.01 12.82
CA SER A 283 18.95 15.07 12.11
C SER A 283 19.94 14.37 13.06
N PRO A 284 20.20 13.06 12.91
CA PRO A 284 21.26 12.38 13.63
C PRO A 284 22.68 12.92 13.35
N THR A 285 22.88 13.53 12.17
CA THR A 285 24.21 14.00 11.72
C THR A 285 24.37 15.51 11.92
N MET A 286 23.27 16.27 11.88
CA MET A 286 23.28 17.74 11.97
C MET A 286 22.58 18.29 13.22
N ASN A 287 21.94 17.46 14.04
CA ASN A 287 21.04 17.89 15.11
C ASN A 287 19.95 18.83 14.57
N PHE A 288 19.74 19.99 15.21
CA PHE A 288 18.83 21.04 14.73
C PHE A 288 19.48 22.01 13.72
N ASN A 289 20.74 21.79 13.33
CA ASN A 289 21.53 22.71 12.49
C ASN A 289 21.26 22.51 11.00
N PHE A 290 20.00 22.64 10.60
CA PHE A 290 19.65 22.80 9.20
C PHE A 290 19.96 24.25 8.85
N PHE A 291 21.07 24.50 8.14
CA PHE A 291 21.43 25.83 7.64
C PHE A 291 20.43 26.28 6.57
N ILE A 292 19.23 26.64 6.99
CA ILE A 292 18.27 27.39 6.19
C ILE A 292 18.36 28.82 6.73
N HIS A 293 19.24 29.62 6.14
CA HIS A 293 19.10 31.08 6.15
C HIS A 293 17.85 31.46 5.36
N ASN A 294 16.68 31.11 5.88
CA ASN A 294 15.41 31.64 5.42
C ASN A 294 14.50 31.84 6.63
N PRO A 295 14.40 33.06 7.19
CA PRO A 295 13.55 33.35 8.34
C PRO A 295 12.04 33.21 8.06
N ALA A 296 11.65 32.65 6.90
CA ALA A 296 10.26 32.54 6.44
C ALA A 296 9.60 31.16 6.63
N ILE A 297 10.32 30.12 7.10
CA ILE A 297 9.73 28.78 7.37
C ILE A 297 10.04 28.35 8.81
N SER A 298 9.88 29.26 9.75
CA SER A 298 9.57 28.91 11.13
C SER A 298 8.05 28.91 11.27
N ILE A 299 7.39 27.82 10.89
CA ILE A 299 5.99 27.62 11.31
C ILE A 299 6.05 27.24 12.80
N ILE A 300 6.13 28.27 13.65
CA ILE A 300 5.89 28.12 15.08
C ILE A 300 4.40 27.81 15.21
N PHE A 301 4.06 26.52 15.28
CA PHE A 301 2.75 26.11 15.79
C PHE A 301 2.71 26.50 17.27
N ARG A 302 2.12 27.66 17.58
CA ARG A 302 1.82 28.02 18.97
C ARG A 302 0.81 27.02 19.50
N GLN A 303 1.25 26.17 20.42
CA GLN A 303 0.39 25.28 21.19
C GLN A 303 -0.67 26.14 21.90
N HIS A 304 -1.90 26.18 21.37
CA HIS A 304 -3.05 26.49 22.21
C HIS A 304 -3.28 25.24 23.06
N GLN A 305 -3.14 25.38 24.37
CA GLN A 305 -3.32 24.28 25.30
C GLN A 305 -4.70 23.63 25.10
N ILE A 306 -4.71 22.44 24.49
CA ILE A 306 -5.87 21.56 24.53
C ILE A 306 -5.76 20.82 25.87
N HIS A 307 -6.41 21.36 26.90
CA HIS A 307 -6.69 20.59 28.11
C HIS A 307 -7.74 19.54 27.78
N VAL A 308 -7.30 18.32 27.50
CA VAL A 308 -8.18 17.15 27.53
C VAL A 308 -8.29 16.72 28.99
N ARG A 309 -9.48 16.92 29.58
CA ARG A 309 -9.87 16.30 30.84
C ARG A 309 -10.26 14.85 30.62
#